data_AF-A0A532E6Z5-F1
#
_entry.id   AF-A0A532E6Z5-F1
#
_cell.length_a   1.000
_cell.length_b   1.000
_cell.length_c   1.000
_cell.angle_alpha   90.00
_cell.angle_beta   90.00
_cell.angle_gamma   90.00
#
_symmetry.space_group_name_H-M   'P 1'
#
loop_
_entity.id
_entity.type
_entity.pdbx_description
1 polymer ?
#
loop_
_entity_poly.entity_id
_entity_poly.type
_entity_poly.pdbx_seq_one_letter_code
_entity_poly.pdbx_strand_id
1 'polypeptide(L)' 'MRKPGEPIYLWIHLLALLLVIIATVALPRAAEFVVGPLSFGTRALAGVGIAVAGGIALYLLYNSSARNEP' A
#
# COMPACT_ATOMS: atom_id res chain seq x y z
N MET A 1 29.42 -10.32 -4.70
CA MET A 1 28.95 -9.80 -3.38
C MET A 1 27.86 -8.78 -3.67
N ARG A 2 26.62 -8.98 -3.19
CA ARG A 2 25.52 -8.00 -3.33
C ARG A 2 25.85 -6.74 -2.54
N LYS A 3 25.43 -5.57 -3.01
CA LYS A 3 25.69 -4.31 -2.30
C LYS A 3 24.91 -4.31 -0.98
N PRO A 4 25.54 -3.97 0.16
CA PRO A 4 24.84 -3.78 1.42
C PRO A 4 23.74 -2.72 1.22
N GLY A 5 22.48 -3.06 1.53
CA GLY A 5 21.34 -2.16 1.41
C GLY A 5 20.52 -2.25 0.12
N GLU A 6 20.85 -3.15 -0.82
CA GLU A 6 19.90 -3.49 -1.90
C GLU A 6 18.79 -4.39 -1.33
N PRO A 7 17.53 -3.93 -1.28
CA PRO A 7 16.43 -4.78 -0.82
C PRO A 7 16.37 -6.02 -1.71
N ILE A 8 16.40 -7.19 -1.06
CA ILE A 8 16.54 -8.50 -1.70
C ILE A 8 15.44 -8.75 -2.76
N TYR A 9 14.31 -8.05 -2.66
CA TYR A 9 13.18 -8.12 -3.59
C TYR A 9 12.55 -6.74 -3.93
N LEU A 10 13.35 -5.76 -4.39
CA LEU A 10 12.86 -4.41 -4.76
C LEU A 10 11.60 -4.43 -5.64
N TRP A 11 11.56 -5.30 -6.66
CA TRP A 11 10.41 -5.41 -7.57
C TRP A 11 9.10 -5.77 -6.85
N ILE A 12 9.16 -6.68 -5.89
CA ILE A 12 7.98 -7.08 -5.12
C ILE A 12 7.51 -5.92 -4.23
N HIS A 13 8.44 -5.14 -3.68
CA HIS A 13 8.09 -3.95 -2.88
C HIS A 13 7.37 -2.90 -3.74
N LEU A 14 7.86 -2.67 -4.95
CA LEU A 14 7.24 -1.72 -5.89
C LEU A 14 5.87 -2.19 -6.37
N LEU A 15 5.69 -3.49 -6.64
CA LEU A 15 4.38 -4.05 -6.98
C LEU A 15 3.39 -3.93 -5.82
N ALA A 16 3.83 -4.22 -4.60
CA ALA A 16 3.00 -4.08 -3.41
C ALA A 16 2.62 -2.61 -3.16
N LEU A 17 3.56 -1.68 -3.34
CA LEU A 17 3.31 -0.24 -3.28
C LEU A 17 2.29 0.21 -4.35
N LEU A 18 2.47 -0.24 -5.59
CA LEU A 18 1.55 0.05 -6.68
C LEU A 18 0.13 -0.45 -6.36
N LEU A 19 0.01 -1.65 -5.79
CA LEU A 19 -1.26 -2.21 -5.32
C LEU A 19 -1.93 -1.32 -4.26
N VAL A 20 -1.18 -0.84 -3.27
CA VAL A 20 -1.71 0.08 -2.25
C VAL A 20 -2.21 1.37 -2.89
N ILE A 21 -1.43 1.97 -3.79
CA ILE A 21 -1.81 3.21 -4.48
C ILE A 21 -3.12 3.00 -5.26
N ILE A 22 -3.23 1.92 -6.03
CA ILE A 22 -4.45 1.60 -6.78
C ILE A 22 -5.62 1.38 -5.81
N ALA A 23 -5.39 0.67 -4.70
CA ALA A 23 -6.43 0.39 -3.70
C ALA A 23 -7.03 1.65 -3.08
N THR A 24 -6.24 2.73 -2.90
CA THR A 24 -6.75 4.01 -2.34
C THR A 24 -7.91 4.61 -3.15
N VAL A 25 -8.00 4.31 -4.45
CA VAL A 25 -9.05 4.79 -5.34
C VAL A 25 -10.02 3.67 -5.70
N ALA A 26 -9.51 2.48 -6.00
CA ALA A 26 -10.32 1.35 -6.45
C ALA A 26 -11.26 0.85 -5.35
N LEU A 27 -10.82 0.76 -4.09
CA LEU A 27 -11.67 0.25 -3.00
C LEU A 27 -12.82 1.19 -2.66
N PRO A 28 -12.63 2.52 -2.50
CA PRO A 28 -13.77 3.42 -2.28
C PRO A 28 -14.76 3.39 -3.45
N ARG A 29 -14.28 3.30 -4.69
CA ARG A 29 -15.15 3.18 -5.87
C ARG A 29 -15.88 1.84 -5.91
N ALA A 30 -15.23 0.75 -5.53
CA ALA A 30 -15.85 -0.56 -5.44
C ALA A 30 -16.93 -0.60 -4.35
N ALA A 31 -16.69 0.07 -3.22
CA ALA A 31 -17.65 0.16 -2.13
C ALA A 31 -18.95 0.84 -2.55
N GLU A 32 -18.91 1.82 -3.46
CA GLU A 32 -20.12 2.49 -3.96
C GLU A 32 -21.12 1.56 -4.63
N PHE A 33 -20.68 0.44 -5.21
CA PHE A 33 -21.59 -0.56 -5.77
C PHE A 33 -22.44 -1.25 -4.70
N VAL A 34 -22.01 -1.24 -3.44
CA VAL A 34 -22.67 -1.92 -2.32
C VAL A 34 -23.43 -0.93 -1.44
N VAL A 35 -22.80 0.18 -1.06
CA VAL A 35 -23.38 1.19 -0.14
C VAL A 35 -24.01 2.39 -0.83
N GLY A 36 -23.93 2.48 -2.16
CA GLY A 36 -24.39 3.64 -2.92
C GLY A 36 -23.38 4.78 -2.98
N PRO A 37 -23.77 5.94 -3.55
CA PRO A 37 -22.84 7.02 -3.87
C PRO A 37 -22.21 7.63 -2.61
N LEU A 38 -20.89 7.55 -2.55
CA LEU A 38 -20.10 8.14 -1.47
C LEU A 38 -19.82 9.62 -1.73
N SER A 39 -19.90 10.42 -0.67
CA SER A 39 -19.48 11.83 -0.72
C SER A 39 -17.97 11.93 -1.00
N PHE A 40 -17.53 13.08 -1.52
CA PHE A 40 -16.10 13.34 -1.72
C PHE A 40 -15.30 13.18 -0.42
N GLY A 41 -15.81 13.72 0.71
CA GLY A 41 -15.14 13.62 2.00
C GLY A 41 -14.96 12.18 2.47
N THR A 42 -15.99 11.35 2.28
CA THR A 42 -15.92 9.92 2.62
C THR A 42 -14.90 9.17 1.75
N ARG A 43 -14.87 9.44 0.44
CA ARG A 43 -13.88 8.85 -0.48
C ARG A 43 -12.46 9.26 -0.10
N ALA A 44 -12.25 10.55 0.21
CA ALA A 44 -10.95 11.07 0.59
C ALA A 44 -10.46 10.45 1.90
N LEU A 45 -11.32 10.38 2.93
CA LEU A 45 -10.99 9.73 4.21
C LEU A 45 -10.69 8.24 4.02
N ALA A 46 -11.49 7.52 3.22
CA ALA A 46 -11.24 6.12 2.93
C ALA A 46 -9.90 5.93 2.21
N GLY A 47 -9.60 6.74 1.19
CA GLY A 47 -8.33 6.68 0.47
C GLY A 47 -7.11 6.95 1.37
N VAL A 48 -7.20 7.96 2.25
CA VAL A 48 -6.16 8.25 3.25
C VAL A 48 -6.00 7.09 4.23
N GLY A 49 -7.11 6.55 4.74
CA GLY A 49 -7.09 5.40 5.64
C GLY A 49 -6.41 4.18 5.02
N ILE A 50 -6.72 3.88 3.76
CA ILE A 50 -6.09 2.80 2.99
C ILE A 50 -4.60 3.07 2.78
N ALA A 51 -4.21 4.32 2.46
CA ALA A 51 -2.80 4.68 2.28
C ALA A 51 -2.00 4.50 3.57
N VAL A 52 -2.53 4.95 4.71
CA VAL A 52 -1.88 4.80 6.02
C VAL A 52 -1.77 3.32 6.40
N ALA A 53 -2.87 2.57 6.32
CA ALA A 53 -2.88 1.15 6.66
C ALA A 53 -1.95 0.34 5.74
N GLY A 54 -1.99 0.60 4.43
CA GLY A 54 -1.11 0.00 3.45
C GLY A 54 0.35 0.34 3.69
N GLY A 55 0.68 1.60 3.98
CA GLY A 55 2.04 2.02 4.32
C GLY A 55 2.58 1.33 5.57
N ILE A 56 1.76 1.19 6.61
CA ILE A 56 2.13 0.44 7.83
C ILE A 56 2.36 -1.04 7.50
N ALA A 57 1.46 -1.67 6.74
CA ALA A 57 1.59 -3.07 6.35
C ALA A 57 2.85 -3.31 5.51
N LEU A 58 3.14 -2.44 4.54
CA LEU A 58 4.37 -2.49 3.74
C LEU A 58 5.60 -2.33 4.63
N TYR A 59 5.60 -1.37 5.56
CA TYR A 59 6.69 -1.19 6.50
C TYR A 59 6.94 -2.47 7.30
N LEU A 60 5.92 -3.03 7.95
CA LEU A 60 6.09 -4.23 8.77
C LEU A 60 6.56 -5.45 7.96
N LEU A 61 6.03 -5.64 6.75
CA LEU A 61 6.31 -6.81 5.92
C LEU A 61 7.70 -6.74 5.27
N TYR A 62 8.16 -5.54 4.94
CA TYR A 62 9.35 -5.34 4.12
C TYR A 62 10.53 -4.70 4.88
N ASN A 63 10.33 -4.25 6.12
CA ASN A 63 11.39 -3.63 6.92
C ASN A 63 12.56 -4.60 7.19
N SER A 64 12.33 -5.90 7.39
CA SER A 64 13.42 -6.89 7.52
C SER A 64 14.20 -7.05 6.21
N SER A 65 13.49 -7.08 5.07
CA SER A 65 14.08 -7.15 3.73
C SER A 65 14.90 -5.91 3.38
N ALA A 66 14.48 -4.73 3.85
CA ALA A 66 15.20 -3.47 3.68
C ALA A 66 16.42 -3.33 4.62
N ARG A 67 16.40 -4.04 5.76
CA ARG A 67 17.50 -4.03 6.74
C ARG A 67 18.64 -5.00 6.42
N ASN A 68 18.52 -5.81 5.36
CA ASN A 68 19.55 -6.79 4.97
C ASN A 68 19.95 -7.71 6.14
N GLU A 69 19.00 -8.03 7.02
CA GLU A 69 19.22 -9.00 8.09
C GLU A 69 19.43 -10.40 7.45
N PRO A 70 20.53 -11.10 7.78
CA PRO A 70 20.86 -12.41 7.19
C PRO A 70 19.88 -13.52 7.59
#